data_AF-A0A314YH87-F1
#
_entry.id   AF-A0A314YH87-F1
#
_cell.length_a   1.000
_cell.length_b   1.000
_cell.length_c   1.000
_cell.angle_alpha   90.00
_cell.angle_beta   90.00
_cell.angle_gamma   90.00
#
_symmetry.space_group_name_H-M   'P 1'
#
loop_
_entity.id
_entity.type
_entity.pdbx_description
1 polymer ?
#
loop_
_entity_poly.entity_id
_entity_poly.type
_entity_poly.pdbx_seq_one_letter_code
_entity_poly.pdbx_strand_id
1 'polypeptide(L)'
;MAAAKSWPCLLQQKRNLELERELQSLNKPPVKTFDGDIIDCVDINHQPALDHKIQLRPTSIPATQMKKSALLNKPLQAGFIQAGCPNGTVPIHRTTKEYLTRAKSTMLWSTK
;
A
#
# COMPACT_ATOMS: atom_id res chain seq x y z
N MET A 1 -34.81 -14.39 20.57
CA MET A 1 -34.21 -13.41 21.50
C MET A 1 -32.86 -12.99 20.94
N ALA A 2 -32.72 -11.75 20.48
CA ALA A 2 -31.41 -11.24 20.06
C ALA A 2 -30.62 -10.87 21.32
N ALA A 3 -29.43 -11.45 21.51
CA ALA A 3 -28.56 -11.08 22.61
C ALA A 3 -28.16 -9.61 22.46
N ALA A 4 -28.50 -8.78 23.45
CA ALA A 4 -28.04 -7.41 23.52
C ALA A 4 -26.51 -7.43 23.70
N LYS A 5 -25.78 -6.97 22.68
CA LYS A 5 -24.31 -6.93 22.70
C LYS A 5 -23.86 -5.87 23.72
N SER A 6 -22.87 -6.22 24.54
CA SER A 6 -22.30 -5.31 25.52
C SER A 6 -21.58 -4.12 24.86
N TRP A 7 -21.49 -2.98 25.56
CA TRP A 7 -20.85 -1.76 25.05
C TRP A 7 -19.40 -1.96 24.54
N PRO A 8 -18.53 -2.74 25.22
CA PRO A 8 -17.19 -3.06 24.69
C PRO A 8 -17.22 -3.85 23.38
N CYS A 9 -18.22 -4.74 23.20
CA CYS A 9 -18.40 -5.52 21.98
C CYS A 9 -18.82 -4.62 20.79
N LEU A 10 -19.67 -3.62 21.03
CA LEU A 10 -20.10 -2.67 20.00
C LEU A 10 -18.93 -1.81 19.48
N LEU A 11 -18.06 -1.34 20.37
CA LEU A 11 -16.85 -0.59 20.00
C LEU A 11 -15.87 -1.45 19.18
N GLN A 12 -15.68 -2.71 19.58
CA GLN A 12 -14.84 -3.64 18.80
C GLN A 12 -15.41 -3.89 17.41
N GLN A 13 -16.73 -4.08 17.30
CA GLN A 13 -17.40 -4.30 16.02
C GLN A 13 -17.27 -3.07 15.11
N LYS A 14 -17.39 -1.85 15.65
CA LYS A 14 -17.18 -0.61 14.90
C LYS A 14 -15.76 -0.51 14.35
N ARG A 15 -14.74 -0.77 15.17
CA ARG A 15 -13.33 -0.76 14.73
C ARG A 15 -13.05 -1.79 13.64
N ASN A 16 -13.62 -2.99 13.76
CA ASN A 16 -13.46 -4.03 12.74
C ASN A 16 -14.08 -3.62 11.40
N LEU A 17 -15.26 -3.00 11.44
CA LEU A 17 -15.94 -2.48 10.23
C LEU A 17 -15.15 -1.34 9.58
N GLU A 18 -14.56 -0.44 10.38
CA GLU A 18 -13.70 0.63 9.86
C GLU A 18 -12.44 0.05 9.19
N LEU A 19 -11.81 -0.95 9.81
CA LEU A 19 -10.68 -1.66 9.21
C LEU A 19 -11.06 -2.36 7.90
N GLU A 20 -12.22 -2.99 7.84
CA GLU A 20 -12.71 -3.67 6.62
C GLU A 20 -12.98 -2.69 5.48
N ARG A 21 -13.58 -1.53 5.77
CA ARG A 21 -13.79 -0.47 4.77
C ARG A 21 -12.49 0.07 4.23
N GLU A 22 -11.50 0.29 5.10
CA GLU A 22 -10.19 0.78 4.67
C GLU A 22 -9.42 -0.26 3.86
N LEU A 23 -9.49 -1.53 4.27
CA LEU A 23 -8.91 -2.63 3.52
C LEU A 23 -9.51 -2.74 2.10
N GLN A 24 -10.83 -2.53 1.97
CA GLN A 24 -11.52 -2.48 0.68
C GLN A 24 -11.11 -1.26 -0.17
N SER A 25 -10.84 -0.13 0.45
CA SER A 25 -10.37 1.08 -0.26
C SER A 25 -8.94 0.91 -0.79
N LEU A 26 -8.07 0.24 -0.02
CA LEU A 26 -6.67 0.01 -0.38
C LEU A 26 -6.51 -1.06 -1.46
N ASN A 27 -7.32 -2.12 -1.41
CA ASN A 27 -7.19 -3.26 -2.32
C ASN A 27 -8.11 -3.09 -3.54
N LYS A 28 -7.52 -2.95 -4.72
CA LYS A 28 -8.25 -2.91 -6.00
C LYS A 28 -8.48 -4.34 -6.55
N PRO A 29 -9.43 -4.54 -7.49
CA PRO A 29 -9.63 -5.84 -8.13
C PRO A 29 -8.34 -6.33 -8.84
N PRO A 30 -7.93 -7.59 -8.66
CA PRO A 30 -6.76 -8.16 -9.33
C PRO A 30 -6.99 -8.33 -10.82
N VAL A 31 -5.97 -8.00 -11.64
CA VAL A 31 -5.87 -8.54 -13.00
C VAL A 31 -5.25 -9.96 -13.02
N LYS A 32 -4.44 -10.30 -12.00
CA LYS A 32 -3.80 -11.62 -11.83
C LYS A 32 -3.52 -11.88 -10.35
N THR A 33 -3.34 -13.13 -9.94
CA THR A 33 -2.95 -13.55 -8.57
C THR A 33 -1.94 -14.69 -8.67
N PHE A 34 -0.93 -14.72 -7.80
CA PHE A 34 0.12 -15.74 -7.76
C PHE A 34 0.11 -16.50 -6.42
N ASP A 35 0.55 -17.75 -6.43
CA ASP A 35 0.39 -18.73 -5.33
C ASP A 35 1.17 -18.38 -4.06
N GLY A 36 0.52 -17.72 -3.11
CA GLY A 36 0.99 -17.52 -1.74
C GLY A 36 0.98 -16.06 -1.30
N ASP A 37 1.42 -15.17 -2.19
CA ASP A 37 1.32 -13.72 -2.03
C ASP A 37 0.41 -13.16 -3.11
N ILE A 38 -0.68 -12.52 -2.68
CA ILE A 38 -1.62 -11.94 -3.64
C ILE A 38 -1.01 -10.66 -4.20
N ILE A 39 -0.45 -10.78 -5.40
CA ILE A 39 0.09 -9.66 -6.18
C ILE A 39 -0.96 -9.25 -7.20
N ASP A 40 -1.44 -8.02 -7.07
CA ASP A 40 -2.39 -7.39 -7.99
C ASP A 40 -1.62 -6.66 -9.09
N CYS A 41 -1.88 -6.97 -10.36
CA CYS A 41 -1.42 -6.14 -11.46
C CYS A 41 -2.38 -4.95 -11.64
N VAL A 42 -1.91 -3.73 -11.41
CA VAL A 42 -2.72 -2.50 -11.49
C VAL A 42 -2.17 -1.62 -12.62
N ASP A 43 -3.07 -0.95 -13.37
CA ASP A 43 -2.69 -0.01 -14.42
C ASP A 43 -1.79 1.11 -13.86
N ILE A 44 -0.69 1.40 -14.57
CA ILE A 44 0.32 2.35 -14.13
C ILE A 44 -0.24 3.75 -13.89
N ASN A 45 -1.24 4.18 -14.67
CA ASN A 45 -1.84 5.50 -14.58
C ASN A 45 -2.93 5.59 -13.49
N HIS A 46 -3.39 4.44 -12.98
CA HIS A 46 -4.46 4.36 -11.99
C HIS A 46 -3.93 3.97 -10.60
N GLN A 47 -2.63 4.14 -10.37
CA GLN A 47 -2.04 3.94 -9.06
C GLN A 47 -2.58 5.00 -8.08
N PRO A 48 -2.94 4.61 -6.84
CA PRO A 48 -3.45 5.54 -5.83
C PRO A 48 -2.52 6.75 -5.56
N ALA A 49 -1.22 6.60 -5.80
CA ALA A 49 -0.23 7.67 -5.62
C ALA A 49 -0.33 8.80 -6.67
N LEU A 50 -1.07 8.59 -7.77
CA LEU A 50 -1.13 9.52 -8.90
C LEU A 50 -2.35 10.46 -8.87
N ASP A 51 -3.23 10.34 -7.86
CA ASP A 51 -4.38 11.24 -7.68
C ASP A 51 -4.00 12.66 -7.23
N HIS A 52 -2.70 12.94 -7.04
CA HIS A 52 -2.19 14.27 -6.71
C HIS A 52 -1.47 14.90 -7.91
N LYS A 53 -1.58 16.23 -8.06
CA LYS A 53 -0.82 16.97 -9.08
C LYS A 53 0.68 16.80 -8.84
N ILE A 54 1.31 15.99 -9.69
CA ILE A 54 2.77 15.86 -9.72
C ILE A 54 3.35 17.21 -10.12
N GLN A 55 4.15 17.81 -9.23
CA GLN A 55 4.95 18.99 -9.57
C GLN A 55 6.11 18.54 -10.46
N LEU A 56 5.94 18.67 -11.78
CA LEU A 56 6.98 18.35 -12.76
C LEU A 56 8.20 19.26 -12.66
N ARG A 57 8.05 20.44 -12.04
CA ARG A 57 9.12 21.40 -11.81
C ARG A 57 9.14 21.82 -10.35
N PRO A 58 10.29 21.71 -9.66
CA PRO A 58 10.40 22.22 -8.30
C PRO A 58 10.28 23.75 -8.33
N THR A 59 9.63 24.31 -7.32
CA THR A 59 9.49 25.77 -7.12
C THR A 59 10.81 26.44 -6.74
N SER A 60 11.80 25.68 -6.25
CA SER A 60 13.15 26.14 -6.01
C SER A 60 14.15 24.99 -6.18
N ILE A 61 15.34 25.31 -6.69
CA ILE A 61 16.46 24.36 -6.77
C ILE A 61 17.30 24.54 -5.51
N PRO A 62 17.29 23.60 -4.55
CA PRO A 62 18.20 23.67 -3.41
C PRO A 62 19.65 23.56 -3.90
N ALA A 63 20.55 24.36 -3.35
CA ALA A 63 21.98 24.28 -3.66
C ALA A 63 22.54 22.94 -3.17
N THR A 64 22.67 21.96 -4.07
CA THR A 64 23.20 20.64 -3.75
C THR A 64 24.73 20.69 -3.63
N GLN A 65 25.29 20.40 -2.45
CA GLN A 65 26.65 19.85 -2.38
C GLN A 65 26.59 18.46 -3.03
N MET A 66 27.14 18.33 -4.25
CA MET A 66 27.23 17.05 -4.93
C MET A 66 28.22 16.12 -4.20
N LYS A 67 27.72 15.35 -3.24
CA LYS A 67 28.37 14.09 -2.89
C LYS A 67 27.96 13.08 -3.95
N LYS A 68 28.90 12.70 -4.82
CA LYS A 68 28.72 11.55 -5.73
C LYS A 68 28.55 10.30 -4.87
N SER A 69 27.31 9.96 -4.50
CA SER A 69 27.01 8.59 -4.14
C SER A 69 27.05 7.79 -5.43
N ALA A 70 27.94 6.80 -5.48
CA ALA A 70 27.94 5.82 -6.56
C ALA A 70 26.54 5.18 -6.56
N LEU A 71 25.74 5.51 -7.58
CA LEU A 71 24.47 4.84 -7.83
C LEU A 71 24.78 3.37 -8.00
N LEU A 72 24.41 2.58 -7.00
CA LEU A 72 24.50 1.14 -7.04
C LEU A 72 23.46 0.67 -8.06
N ASN A 73 23.85 0.66 -9.34
CA ASN A 73 23.06 0.15 -10.47
C ASN A 73 22.99 -1.38 -10.40
N LYS A 74 22.62 -1.94 -9.24
CA LYS A 74 22.13 -3.31 -9.21
C LYS A 74 20.64 -3.21 -9.46
N PRO A 75 20.11 -3.75 -10.58
CA PRO A 75 18.68 -3.97 -10.65
C PRO A 75 18.32 -4.78 -9.41
N LEU A 76 17.47 -4.20 -8.55
CA LEU A 76 16.80 -4.98 -7.52
C LEU A 76 16.06 -6.06 -8.29
N GLN A 77 16.66 -7.26 -8.37
CA GLN A 77 15.94 -8.48 -8.70
C GLN A 77 14.98 -8.72 -7.54
N ALA A 78 13.92 -7.91 -7.49
CA ALA A 78 12.72 -8.27 -6.80
C ALA A 78 12.29 -9.57 -7.47
N GLY A 79 12.26 -10.65 -6.70
CA GLY A 79 11.94 -12.01 -7.15
C GLY A 79 10.49 -12.16 -7.61
N PHE A 80 10.00 -11.25 -8.47
CA PHE A 80 8.75 -11.39 -9.18
C PHE A 80 8.98 -12.46 -10.25
N ILE A 81 8.51 -13.65 -9.88
CA ILE A 81 8.52 -14.88 -10.68
C ILE A 81 8.05 -14.57 -12.11
N GLN A 82 8.83 -15.09 -13.06
CA GLN A 82 8.82 -15.15 -14.53
C GLN A 82 7.53 -14.96 -15.36
N ALA A 83 6.39 -14.60 -14.79
CA ALA A 83 5.21 -14.14 -15.52
C ALA A 83 4.82 -12.75 -15.01
N GLY A 84 5.57 -11.73 -15.40
CA GLY A 84 5.32 -10.34 -15.00
C GLY A 84 3.91 -9.86 -15.36
N CYS A 85 3.51 -8.76 -14.72
CA CYS A 85 2.30 -8.04 -15.10
C CYS A 85 2.36 -7.61 -16.58
N PRO A 86 1.23 -7.62 -17.31
CA PRO A 86 1.20 -7.17 -18.71
C PRO A 86 1.71 -5.73 -18.86
N ASN A 87 2.21 -5.38 -20.04
CA ASN A 87 2.73 -4.03 -20.28
C ASN A 87 1.67 -2.96 -19.95
N GLY A 88 2.09 -1.88 -19.32
CA GLY A 88 1.18 -0.85 -18.79
C GLY A 88 0.60 -1.14 -17.40
N THR A 89 0.95 -2.28 -16.78
CA THR A 89 0.56 -2.59 -15.39
C THR A 89 1.77 -2.88 -14.51
N VAL A 90 1.62 -2.62 -13.21
CA VAL A 90 2.66 -2.84 -12.20
C VAL A 90 2.20 -3.87 -11.17
N PRO A 91 3.09 -4.74 -10.65
CA PRO A 91 2.77 -5.63 -9.55
C PRO A 91 2.67 -4.85 -8.24
N ILE A 92 1.53 -4.95 -7.55
CA ILE A 92 1.29 -4.36 -6.23
C ILE A 92 0.94 -5.49 -5.27
N HIS A 93 1.68 -5.61 -4.17
CA HIS A 93 1.36 -6.59 -3.14
C HIS A 93 0.08 -6.16 -2.40
N ARG A 94 -0.88 -7.07 -2.28
CA ARG A 94 -2.15 -6.80 -1.59
C ARG A 94 -1.92 -6.52 -0.11
N THR A 95 -2.71 -5.59 0.43
CA THR A 95 -2.71 -5.31 1.87
C THR A 95 -3.57 -6.35 2.59
N THR A 96 -3.03 -7.01 3.61
CA THR A 96 -3.82 -7.92 4.47
C THR A 96 -4.36 -7.18 5.71
N LYS A 97 -5.39 -7.74 6.34
CA LYS A 97 -5.98 -7.17 7.57
C LYS A 97 -4.94 -7.09 8.69
N GLU A 98 -4.08 -8.10 8.80
CA GLU A 98 -3.00 -8.19 9.78
C GLU A 98 -1.96 -7.11 9.53
N TYR A 99 -1.56 -6.92 8.26
CA TYR A 99 -0.63 -5.86 7.88
C TYR A 99 -1.21 -4.49 8.22
N LEU A 100 -2.46 -4.21 7.84
CA LEU A 100 -3.12 -2.92 8.09
C LEU A 100 -3.25 -2.64 9.60
N THR A 101 -3.62 -3.65 10.39
CA THR A 101 -3.74 -3.54 11.84
C THR A 101 -2.39 -3.25 12.48
N ARG A 102 -1.34 -3.96 12.05
CA ARG A 102 0.03 -3.73 12.52
C ARG A 102 0.50 -2.32 12.14
N ALA A 103 0.32 -1.90 10.90
CA ALA A 103 0.72 -0.58 10.41
C ALA A 103 0.12 0.55 11.26
N LYS A 104 -1.17 0.46 11.57
CA LYS A 104 -1.85 1.41 12.45
C LYS A 104 -1.34 1.38 13.89
N SER A 105 -1.03 0.19 14.42
CA SER A 105 -0.41 0.08 15.75
C SER A 105 0.98 0.71 15.77
N THR A 106 1.71 0.67 14.65
CA THR A 106 3.04 1.24 14.53
C THR A 106 3.05 2.77 14.38
N MET A 107 2.05 3.39 13.76
CA MET A 107 1.98 4.86 13.71
C MET A 107 1.78 5.52 15.09
N LEU A 108 1.32 4.76 16.08
CA LEU A 108 1.13 5.23 17.46
C LEU A 108 2.43 5.35 18.27
N TRP A 109 3.53 4.68 17.89
CA TRP A 109 4.83 4.84 18.57
C TRP A 109 5.70 5.95 17.99
N SER A 110 5.47 6.37 16.74
CA SER A 110 6.22 7.46 16.11
C SER A 110 5.71 8.86 16.46
N THR A 111 4.58 8.96 17.18
CA THR A 111 3.96 10.22 17.63
C THR A 111 4.17 10.53 19.12
N LYS A 112 5.06 9.80 19.80
CA LYS A 112 5.46 10.04 21.19
C LYS A 112 6.97 10.25 21.28
#